data_AF-A0A661P2P9-F1
#
_entry.id   AF-A0A661P2P9-F1
#
_cell.length_a   1.000
_cell.length_b   1.000
_cell.length_c   1.000
_cell.angle_alpha   90.00
_cell.angle_beta   90.00
_cell.angle_gamma   90.00
#
_symmetry.space_group_name_H-M   'P 1'
#
loop_
_entity.id
_entity.type
_entity.pdbx_description
1 polymer ?
#
loop_
_entity_poly.entity_id
_entity_poly.type
_entity_poly.pdbx_seq_one_letter_code
_entity_poly.pdbx_strand_id
1 'polypeptide(L)'
;MFGGTDCLCASRDVPSATGRLVAGEWMYTVTSSVFVHFGHHVRGHVGPCISLHGHTWKLEIALQAETLDAQGFVADFDVVKAQVLDPCYQLLDHALAVG
;
A
#
# COMPACT_ATOMS: atom_id res chain seq x y z
N MET A 1 -2.63 6.30 -19.16
CA MET A 1 -2.41 4.85 -19.28
C MET A 1 -1.14 4.50 -18.51
N PHE A 2 -1.28 4.07 -17.26
CA PHE A 2 -0.24 3.47 -16.43
C PHE A 2 -1.01 2.48 -15.55
N GLY A 3 -0.83 1.16 -15.59
CA GLY A 3 0.30 0.36 -16.02
C GLY A 3 0.82 -0.42 -14.80
N GLY A 4 -0.01 -1.34 -14.28
CA GLY A 4 0.34 -2.24 -13.17
C GLY A 4 -0.62 -2.21 -11.98
N THR A 5 -1.90 -2.54 -12.19
CA THR A 5 -2.78 -2.95 -11.09
C THR A 5 -2.53 -4.44 -10.90
N ASP A 6 -1.64 -4.81 -9.98
CA ASP A 6 -1.39 -6.23 -9.67
C ASP A 6 -2.69 -6.84 -9.11
N CYS A 7 -3.27 -7.72 -9.92
CA CYS A 7 -4.49 -8.45 -9.62
C CYS A 7 -4.27 -9.50 -8.52
N LEU A 8 -5.09 -9.40 -7.47
CA LEU A 8 -5.56 -10.44 -6.55
C LEU A 8 -4.53 -11.42 -5.97
N CYS A 9 -4.26 -11.25 -4.68
CA CYS A 9 -4.30 -12.36 -3.74
C CYS A 9 -5.31 -12.06 -2.64
N ALA A 10 -6.58 -12.41 -2.87
CA ALA A 10 -7.46 -12.74 -1.75
C ALA A 10 -6.91 -14.03 -1.13
N SER A 11 -5.91 -13.92 -0.27
CA SER A 11 -5.40 -15.07 0.49
C SER A 11 -6.49 -15.47 1.46
N ARG A 12 -7.30 -16.45 1.06
CA ARG A 12 -8.10 -17.24 1.97
C ARG A 12 -7.10 -18.06 2.77
N ASP A 13 -6.81 -17.70 4.01
CA ASP A 13 -6.41 -18.64 5.07
C ASP A 13 -6.09 -17.90 6.38
N VAL A 14 -6.78 -18.29 7.44
CA VAL A 14 -6.26 -18.26 8.81
C VAL A 14 -6.28 -19.71 9.31
N PRO A 15 -5.13 -20.34 9.61
CA PRO A 15 -5.12 -21.58 10.34
C PRO A 15 -5.48 -21.27 11.80
N SER A 16 -6.67 -21.67 12.24
CA SER A 16 -7.00 -21.75 13.66
C SER A 16 -5.96 -22.64 14.34
N ALA A 17 -5.37 -22.16 15.45
CA ALA A 17 -4.38 -22.87 16.26
C ALA A 17 -4.87 -24.23 16.82
N THR A 18 -6.14 -24.59 16.58
CA THR A 18 -6.79 -25.81 17.07
C THR A 18 -7.22 -26.77 15.96
N GLY A 19 -6.92 -26.49 14.69
CA GLY A 19 -7.25 -27.39 13.56
C GLY A 19 -8.75 -27.59 13.29
N ARG A 20 -9.62 -26.80 13.94
CA ARG A 20 -11.07 -26.81 13.72
C ARG A 20 -11.46 -25.61 12.86
N LEU A 21 -12.10 -25.85 11.72
CA LEU A 21 -12.69 -24.80 10.89
C LEU A 21 -13.87 -24.18 11.67
N VAL A 22 -13.73 -22.91 12.07
CA VAL A 22 -14.81 -22.12 12.65
C VAL A 22 -15.47 -21.35 11.50
N ALA A 23 -16.76 -21.56 11.28
CA ALA A 23 -17.51 -20.74 10.34
C ALA A 23 -17.62 -19.33 10.95
N GLY A 24 -16.85 -18.36 10.46
CA GLY A 24 -17.00 -16.96 10.88
C GLY A 24 -15.78 -16.04 10.87
N GLU A 25 -14.57 -16.51 10.57
CA GLU A 25 -13.38 -15.63 10.60
C GLU A 25 -12.72 -15.57 9.22
N TRP A 26 -13.38 -14.87 8.29
CA TRP A 26 -12.84 -14.59 6.96
C TRP A 26 -12.28 -13.18 6.94
N MET A 27 -11.07 -13.01 6.41
CA MET A 27 -10.49 -11.69 6.17
C MET A 27 -10.11 -11.58 4.69
N TYR A 28 -10.82 -10.72 3.97
CA TYR A 28 -10.48 -10.36 2.59
C TYR A 28 -9.40 -9.28 2.65
N THR A 29 -8.32 -9.46 1.89
CA THR A 29 -7.27 -8.45 1.74
C THR A 29 -7.14 -8.08 0.27
N VAL A 30 -7.04 -6.78 -0.01
CA VAL A 30 -6.66 -6.25 -1.31
C VAL A 30 -5.49 -5.29 -1.13
N THR A 31 -4.60 -5.23 -2.11
CA THR A 31 -3.43 -4.37 -2.08
C THR A 31 -3.36 -3.54 -3.36
N SER A 32 -3.07 -2.26 -3.22
CA SER A 32 -2.83 -1.35 -4.33
C SER A 32 -1.57 -0.54 -4.07
N SER A 33 -0.83 -0.17 -5.12
CA SER A 33 0.46 0.49 -4.96
C SER A 33 0.76 1.49 -6.05
N VAL A 34 1.68 2.41 -5.76
CA VAL A 34 2.23 3.38 -6.70
C VAL A 34 3.73 3.54 -6.45
N PHE A 35 4.51 3.74 -7.51
CA PHE A 35 5.91 4.14 -7.35
C PHE A 35 6.01 5.66 -7.21
N VAL A 36 6.84 6.13 -6.29
CA VAL A 36 7.18 7.54 -6.09
C VAL A 36 8.69 7.72 -6.10
N HIS A 37 9.16 8.78 -6.74
CA HIS A 37 10.57 9.08 -6.88
C HIS A 37 10.89 10.40 -6.19
N PHE A 38 11.75 10.40 -5.17
CA PHE A 38 12.05 11.64 -4.45
C PHE A 38 13.47 11.70 -3.91
N GLY A 39 13.94 12.92 -3.65
CA GLY A 39 15.21 13.21 -2.98
C GLY A 39 15.03 13.46 -1.50
N HIS A 40 16.00 13.08 -0.67
CA HIS A 40 16.03 13.39 0.76
C HIS A 40 17.46 13.38 1.32
N HIS A 41 17.60 13.75 2.60
CA HIS A 41 18.81 13.52 3.38
C HIS A 41 18.44 13.26 4.84
N VAL A 42 19.29 12.53 5.56
CA VAL A 42 19.07 12.18 6.96
C VAL A 42 19.99 13.01 7.85
N ARG A 43 19.42 14.02 8.53
CA ARG A 43 20.17 14.89 9.45
C ARG A 43 20.78 14.07 10.59
N GLY A 44 22.05 14.34 10.91
CA GLY A 44 22.78 13.67 11.99
C GLY A 44 23.22 12.24 11.69
N HIS A 45 22.96 11.73 10.48
CA HIS A 45 23.46 10.41 10.09
C HIS A 45 24.97 10.45 9.82
N VAL A 46 25.70 9.44 10.28
CA VAL A 46 27.18 9.38 10.13
C VAL A 46 27.59 8.87 8.74
N GLY A 47 26.69 8.16 8.05
CA GLY A 47 26.95 7.53 6.76
C GLY A 47 26.53 8.37 5.54
N PRO A 48 26.56 7.77 4.33
CA PRO A 48 26.33 8.47 3.06
C PRO A 48 24.95 9.14 2.95
N CYS A 49 23.96 8.69 3.72
CA CYS A 49 22.62 9.27 3.73
C CYS A 49 22.54 10.70 4.30
N ILE A 50 23.61 11.23 4.90
CA ILE A 50 23.68 12.65 5.30
C ILE A 50 23.69 13.59 4.09
N SER A 51 24.22 13.13 2.96
CA SER A 51 24.22 13.86 1.70
C SER A 51 22.86 13.75 1.02
N LEU A 52 22.49 14.77 0.25
CA LEU A 52 21.29 14.73 -0.60
C LEU A 52 21.41 13.57 -1.61
N HIS A 53 20.42 12.68 -1.60
CA HIS A 53 20.33 11.53 -2.50
C HIS A 53 18.87 11.19 -2.79
N GLY A 54 18.61 10.30 -3.75
CA GLY A 54 17.25 9.95 -4.16
C GLY A 54 16.94 8.46 -4.01
N HIS A 55 15.64 8.15 -4.00
CA HIS A 55 15.11 6.79 -4.01
C HIS A 55 13.89 6.67 -4.92
N THR A 56 13.64 5.44 -5.36
CA THR A 56 12.35 5.01 -5.89
C THR A 56 11.68 4.16 -4.83
N TRP A 57 10.57 4.64 -4.27
CA TRP A 57 9.79 3.91 -3.29
C TRP A 57 8.56 3.31 -3.94
N LYS A 58 8.20 2.07 -3.54
CA LYS A 58 6.89 1.49 -3.80
C LYS A 58 6.00 1.81 -2.60
N LEU A 59 5.09 2.77 -2.75
CA LEU A 59 4.07 3.05 -1.75
C LEU A 59 2.93 2.04 -1.91
N GLU A 60 2.69 1.22 -0.90
CA GLU A 60 1.72 0.13 -0.94
C GLU A 60 0.68 0.31 0.16
N ILE A 61 -0.59 0.12 -0.19
CA ILE A 61 -1.73 0.18 0.72
C ILE A 61 -2.44 -1.16 0.70
N ALA A 62 -2.56 -1.78 1.87
CA ALA A 62 -3.36 -2.98 2.09
C ALA A 62 -4.66 -2.61 2.80
N LEU A 63 -5.79 -3.08 2.27
CA LEU A 63 -7.12 -2.90 2.83
C LEU A 63 -7.69 -4.26 3.19
N GLN A 64 -8.35 -4.31 4.33
CA GLN A 64 -8.87 -5.54 4.91
C GLN A 64 -10.34 -5.39 5.30
N ALA A 65 -11.15 -6.40 5.02
CA ALA A 65 -12.54 -6.45 5.42
C ALA A 65 -12.98 -7.87 5.74
N GLU A 66 -13.83 -8.02 6.75
CA GLU A 66 -14.43 -9.32 7.13
C GLU A 66 -15.55 -9.74 6.16
N THR A 67 -16.18 -8.76 5.50
CA THR A 67 -17.24 -8.97 4.52
C THR A 67 -17.00 -8.08 3.30
N LEU A 68 -17.58 -8.48 2.18
CA LEU A 68 -17.56 -7.69 0.96
C LEU A 68 -18.79 -6.78 0.91
N ASP A 69 -18.67 -5.65 0.22
CA ASP A 69 -19.80 -4.78 -0.05
C ASP A 69 -20.85 -5.44 -0.98
N ALA A 70 -21.95 -4.73 -1.26
CA ALA A 70 -23.03 -5.23 -2.10
C ALA A 70 -22.60 -5.55 -3.55
N GLN A 71 -21.45 -5.04 -4.00
CA GLN A 71 -20.87 -5.28 -5.32
C GLN A 71 -19.77 -6.34 -5.29
N GLY A 72 -19.40 -6.84 -4.11
CA GLY A 72 -18.40 -7.88 -3.94
C GLY A 72 -16.97 -7.35 -3.75
N PHE A 73 -16.79 -6.09 -3.32
CA PHE A 73 -15.47 -5.50 -3.13
C PHE A 73 -15.09 -5.32 -1.65
N VAL A 74 -13.78 -5.36 -1.37
CA VAL A 74 -13.21 -4.85 -0.11
C VAL A 74 -13.19 -3.32 -0.16
N ALA A 75 -12.80 -2.77 -1.30
CA ALA A 75 -12.82 -1.34 -1.59
C ALA A 75 -12.82 -1.13 -3.12
N ASP A 76 -13.38 -0.01 -3.56
CA ASP A 76 -13.26 0.48 -4.93
C ASP A 76 -11.86 1.11 -5.14
N PHE A 77 -11.09 0.58 -6.08
CA PHE A 77 -9.72 1.06 -6.33
C PHE A 77 -9.68 2.47 -6.90
N ASP A 78 -10.72 2.96 -7.59
CA ASP A 78 -10.76 4.34 -8.05
C ASP A 78 -10.89 5.29 -6.85
N VAL A 79 -11.65 4.89 -5.82
CA VAL A 79 -11.75 5.62 -4.55
C VAL A 79 -10.43 5.59 -3.79
N VAL A 80 -9.80 4.41 -3.64
CA VAL A 80 -8.49 4.27 -2.97
C VAL A 80 -7.43 5.11 -3.67
N LYS A 81 -7.43 5.11 -5.00
CA LYS A 81 -6.53 5.93 -5.81
C LYS A 81 -6.76 7.41 -5.55
N ALA A 82 -7.99 7.90 -5.74
CA ALA A 82 -8.30 9.33 -5.62
C ALA A 82 -8.11 9.88 -4.20
N GLN A 83 -8.40 9.09 -3.17
CA GLN A 83 -8.38 9.56 -1.78
C GLN A 83 -7.06 9.33 -1.07
N VAL A 84 -6.25 8.35 -1.48
CA VAL A 84 -5.01 8.00 -0.77
C VAL A 84 -3.80 8.03 -1.68
N LEU A 85 -3.77 7.24 -2.76
CA LEU A 85 -2.57 7.14 -3.59
C LEU A 85 -2.24 8.46 -4.32
N ASP A 86 -3.24 9.14 -4.88
CA ASP A 86 -3.04 10.37 -5.64
C ASP A 86 -2.55 11.52 -4.76
N PRO A 87 -3.12 11.80 -3.56
CA PRO A 87 -2.55 12.78 -2.64
C PRO A 87 -1.11 12.46 -2.23
N CYS A 88 -0.80 11.19 -1.92
CA CYS A 88 0.56 10.78 -1.59
C CYS A 88 1.53 10.96 -2.76
N TYR A 89 1.10 10.58 -3.96
CA TYR A 89 1.88 10.75 -5.19
C TYR A 89 2.13 12.22 -5.49
N GLN A 90 1.10 13.07 -5.43
CA GLN A 90 1.22 14.52 -5.66
C GLN A 90 2.14 15.20 -4.64
N LEU A 91 2.17 14.72 -3.40
CA LEU A 91 3.04 15.26 -2.37
C LEU A 91 4.50 14.82 -2.51
N LEU A 92 4.73 13.56 -2.88
CA LEU A 92 6.05 12.94 -2.79
C LEU A 92 6.77 12.81 -4.13
N ASP A 93 6.06 12.58 -5.24
CA ASP A 93 6.71 12.34 -6.52
C ASP A 93 7.44 13.59 -7.04
N HIS A 94 8.69 13.40 -7.47
CA HIS A 94 9.65 14.44 -7.83
C HIS A 94 9.88 15.50 -6.75
N ALA A 95 9.57 15.21 -5.48
CA ALA A 95 9.76 16.14 -4.38
C ALA A 95 11.16 16.04 -3.76
N LEU A 96 11.49 17.08 -2.99
CA LEU A 96 12.56 17.03 -1.99
C LEU A 96 11.91 16.84 -0.61
N ALA A 97 11.92 15.61 -0.10
CA ALA A 97 11.39 15.27 1.21
C ALA A 97 12.42 15.63 2.29
N VAL A 98 12.23 16.76 2.97
CA VAL A 98 13.13 17.25 4.01
C VAL A 98 12.35 17.54 5.29
N GLY A 99 12.80 16.93 6.40
CA GLY A 99 12.30 17.10 7.75
C GLY A 99 13.44 17.44 8.70
#